data_AF-A0A0K0FDI2-F1
#
_entry.id   AF-A0A0K0FDI2-F1
#
_cell.length_a   1.000
_cell.length_b   1.000
_cell.length_c   1.000
_cell.angle_alpha   90.00
_cell.angle_beta   90.00
_cell.angle_gamma   90.00
#
_symmetry.space_group_name_H-M   'P 1'
#
loop_
_entity.id
_entity.type
_entity.pdbx_description
1 polymer ?
#
loop_
_entity_poly.entity_id
_entity_poly.type
_entity_poly.pdbx_seq_one_letter_code
_entity_poly.pdbx_strand_id
1 'polypeptide(L)'
;MPSINESHIIFPYDFKRGTSASKTARNINEAFGENLFKKFKEGDESLENEGRGRPDSVVDNEELKSVVRANLRQTVRETSRALEVSKSSVSRHLQQIEKTKKLD
;
A
#
# COMPACT_ATOMS: atom_id res chain seq x y z
N MET A 1 5.89 -14.37 12.90
CA MET A 1 6.19 -14.47 11.45
C MET A 1 7.16 -13.35 11.13
N PRO A 2 8.32 -13.61 10.52
CA PRO A 2 9.21 -12.55 10.06
C PRO A 2 8.48 -11.66 9.08
N SER A 3 8.79 -10.37 9.11
CA SER A 3 8.37 -9.48 8.04
C SER A 3 8.97 -9.92 6.70
N ILE A 4 8.32 -9.59 5.58
CA ILE A 4 8.84 -9.82 4.22
C ILE A 4 10.29 -9.29 4.10
N ASN A 5 10.57 -8.19 4.80
CA ASN A 5 11.89 -7.55 4.87
C ASN A 5 12.96 -8.44 5.53
N GLU A 6 12.62 -9.22 6.56
CA GLU A 6 13.56 -10.14 7.22
C GLU A 6 13.95 -11.30 6.30
N SER A 7 12.99 -11.84 5.54
CA SER A 7 13.26 -12.95 4.60
C SER A 7 14.13 -12.52 3.43
N HIS A 8 13.94 -11.28 2.94
CA HIS A 8 14.78 -10.66 1.92
C HIS A 8 16.24 -10.48 2.38
N ILE A 9 16.50 -10.34 3.70
CA ILE A 9 17.86 -10.19 4.24
C ILE A 9 18.53 -11.55 4.49
N ILE A 10 17.78 -12.52 5.04
CA ILE A 10 18.32 -13.83 5.45
C ILE A 10 18.85 -14.62 4.24
N PHE A 11 18.13 -14.58 3.11
CA PHE A 11 18.49 -15.34 1.93
C PHE A 11 19.87 -14.95 1.33
N PRO A 12 20.13 -13.69 0.95
CA PRO A 12 21.44 -13.29 0.43
C PRO A 12 22.56 -13.42 1.48
N TYR A 13 22.25 -13.27 2.78
CA TYR A 13 23.21 -13.51 3.85
C TYR A 13 23.70 -14.96 3.86
N ASP A 14 22.79 -15.94 3.89
CA ASP A 14 23.16 -17.36 3.91
C ASP A 14 23.75 -17.85 2.58
N PHE A 15 23.31 -17.28 1.45
CA PHE A 15 23.90 -17.53 0.14
C PHE A 15 25.37 -17.07 0.08
N LYS A 16 25.66 -15.84 0.56
CA LYS A 16 27.05 -15.33 0.65
C LYS A 16 27.93 -16.10 1.62
N ARG A 17 27.34 -16.83 2.59
CA ARG A 17 28.06 -17.74 3.50
C ARG A 17 28.41 -19.09 2.87
N GLY A 18 28.10 -19.31 1.60
CA GLY A 18 28.38 -20.54 0.88
C GLY A 18 27.30 -21.60 1.02
N THR A 19 26.12 -21.24 1.54
CA THR A 19 24.95 -22.13 1.52
C THR A 19 24.33 -22.10 0.13
N SER A 20 23.93 -23.25 -0.41
CA SER A 20 23.27 -23.26 -1.72
C SER A 20 21.92 -22.52 -1.65
N ALA A 21 21.59 -21.78 -2.71
CA ALA A 21 20.31 -21.08 -2.85
C ALA A 21 19.11 -22.00 -2.59
N SER A 22 19.18 -23.25 -3.05
CA SER A 22 18.17 -24.28 -2.83
C SER A 22 17.98 -24.67 -1.35
N LYS A 23 19.08 -24.79 -0.60
CA LYS A 23 19.05 -25.13 0.83
C LYS A 23 18.54 -23.96 1.65
N THR A 24 18.99 -22.74 1.35
CA THR A 24 18.51 -21.52 2.00
C THR A 24 17.02 -21.31 1.76
N ALA A 25 16.55 -21.43 0.51
CA ALA A 25 15.12 -21.31 0.17
C ALA A 25 14.27 -22.35 0.93
N ARG A 26 14.73 -23.60 1.01
CA ARG A 26 14.02 -24.66 1.73
C ARG A 26 13.91 -24.34 3.22
N ASN A 27 15.00 -23.93 3.86
CA ASN A 27 15.01 -23.59 5.28
C ASN A 27 14.07 -22.41 5.59
N ILE A 28 14.05 -21.39 4.74
CA ILE A 28 13.18 -20.22 4.95
C ILE A 28 11.72 -20.59 4.70
N ASN A 29 11.41 -21.39 3.67
CA ASN A 29 10.05 -21.88 3.43
C ASN A 29 9.56 -22.80 4.56
N GLU A 30 10.43 -23.65 5.12
CA GLU A 30 10.11 -24.53 6.26
C GLU A 30 9.88 -23.73 7.55
N ALA A 31 10.66 -22.67 7.78
CA ALA A 31 10.52 -21.83 8.97
C ALA A 31 9.35 -20.84 8.88
N PHE A 32 8.99 -20.36 7.67
CA PHE A 32 8.12 -19.19 7.51
C PHE A 32 6.98 -19.34 6.49
N GLY A 33 6.89 -20.48 5.80
CA GLY A 33 5.84 -20.79 4.83
C GLY A 33 6.21 -20.52 3.38
N GLU A 34 5.51 -21.17 2.46
CA GLU A 34 5.72 -21.07 1.02
C GLU A 34 5.22 -19.70 0.50
N ASN A 35 6.01 -19.04 -0.36
CA ASN A 35 5.72 -17.84 -1.19
C ASN A 35 6.60 -16.60 -0.97
N LEU A 36 7.65 -16.66 -0.15
CA LEU A 36 8.52 -15.49 0.11
C LEU A 36 9.50 -15.15 -1.04
N PHE A 37 9.76 -16.08 -1.96
CA PHE A 37 10.86 -15.98 -2.95
C PHE A 37 10.42 -15.89 -4.42
N LYS A 38 9.19 -15.47 -4.71
CA LYS A 38 8.73 -15.39 -6.10
C LYS A 38 9.62 -14.46 -6.94
N LYS A 39 9.98 -13.28 -6.40
CA LYS A 39 10.88 -12.30 -7.04
C LYS A 39 12.28 -12.85 -7.31
N PHE A 40 12.86 -13.55 -6.35
CA PHE A 40 14.18 -14.19 -6.52
C PHE A 40 14.19 -15.26 -7.62
N LYS A 41 13.09 -16.00 -7.82
CA LYS A 41 12.96 -16.93 -8.97
C LYS A 41 12.96 -16.20 -10.32
N GLU A 42 12.53 -14.95 -10.34
CA GLU A 42 12.50 -14.08 -11.51
C GLU A 42 13.84 -13.33 -11.70
N GLY A 43 14.84 -13.57 -10.84
CA GLY A 43 16.16 -12.94 -10.91
C GLY A 43 16.22 -11.54 -10.30
N ASP A 44 15.14 -11.09 -9.65
CA ASP A 44 15.11 -9.83 -8.92
C ASP A 44 15.68 -10.04 -7.51
N GLU A 45 16.91 -9.54 -7.30
CA GLU A 45 17.59 -9.53 -6.00
C GLU A 45 17.32 -8.26 -5.20
N SER A 46 16.46 -7.35 -5.69
CA SER A 46 16.16 -6.12 -4.98
C SER A 46 15.45 -6.41 -3.66
N LEU A 47 15.92 -5.76 -2.60
CA LEU A 47 15.29 -5.82 -1.28
C LEU A 47 14.13 -4.83 -1.16
N GLU A 48 13.86 -4.06 -2.22
CA GLU A 48 12.83 -3.03 -2.23
C GLU A 48 11.44 -3.68 -2.26
N ASN A 49 10.63 -3.35 -1.26
CA ASN A 49 9.22 -3.66 -1.33
C ASN A 49 8.57 -2.72 -2.34
N GLU A 50 7.93 -3.29 -3.35
CA GLU A 50 7.12 -2.51 -4.30
C GLU A 50 6.12 -1.63 -3.55
N GLY A 51 5.99 -0.40 -4.00
CA GLY A 51 4.97 0.51 -3.50
C GLY A 51 3.61 -0.15 -3.66
N ARG A 52 3.04 -0.63 -2.55
CA ARG A 52 1.70 -1.21 -2.58
C ARG A 52 0.74 -0.07 -2.84
N GLY A 53 0.23 -0.01 -4.07
CA GLY A 53 -0.83 0.92 -4.45
C GLY A 53 -2.00 0.75 -3.49
N ARG A 54 -2.56 1.86 -3.02
CA ARG A 54 -3.86 1.83 -2.37
C ARG A 54 -4.90 1.58 -3.46
N PRO A 55 -5.92 0.73 -3.22
CA PRO A 55 -7.04 0.62 -4.15
C PRO A 55 -7.61 2.00 -4.48
N ASP A 56 -8.01 2.18 -5.73
CA ASP A 56 -8.63 3.42 -6.19
C ASP A 56 -9.80 3.79 -5.28
N SER A 57 -9.96 5.10 -5.05
CA SER A 57 -11.08 5.55 -4.27
C SER A 57 -12.38 5.35 -5.06
N VAL A 58 -13.43 4.96 -4.34
CA VAL A 58 -14.80 4.89 -4.85
C VAL A 58 -15.37 6.28 -5.14
N VAL A 59 -14.82 7.34 -4.55
CA VAL A 59 -15.33 8.71 -4.65
C VAL A 59 -14.48 9.54 -5.61
N ASP A 60 -15.13 10.14 -6.61
CA ASP A 60 -14.49 11.14 -7.46
C ASP A 60 -14.28 12.46 -6.68
N ASN A 61 -13.06 12.98 -6.74
CA ASN A 61 -12.71 14.27 -6.14
C ASN A 61 -13.49 15.43 -6.78
N GLU A 62 -13.85 15.36 -8.06
CA GLU A 62 -14.63 16.42 -8.71
C GLU A 62 -16.09 16.42 -8.25
N GLU A 63 -16.68 15.24 -8.06
CA GLU A 63 -18.01 15.10 -7.47
C GLU A 63 -18.03 15.70 -6.05
N LEU A 64 -17.05 15.35 -5.21
CA LEU A 64 -16.93 15.91 -3.86
C LEU A 64 -16.71 17.43 -3.88
N LYS A 65 -15.90 17.95 -4.81
CA LYS A 65 -15.71 19.41 -4.99
C LYS A 65 -17.03 20.09 -5.37
N SER A 66 -17.85 19.47 -6.21
CA SER A 66 -19.14 20.03 -6.63
C SER A 66 -20.10 20.19 -5.44
N VAL A 67 -20.18 19.16 -4.58
CA VAL A 67 -21.02 19.15 -3.38
C VAL A 67 -20.57 20.23 -2.39
N VAL A 68 -19.26 20.33 -2.14
CA VAL A 68 -18.71 21.35 -1.23
C VAL A 68 -18.90 22.77 -1.77
N ARG A 69 -18.77 22.99 -3.08
CA ARG A 69 -19.00 24.29 -3.72
C ARG A 69 -20.46 24.72 -3.67
N ALA A 70 -21.38 23.78 -3.84
CA ALA A 70 -22.81 24.05 -3.75
C ALA A 70 -23.21 24.53 -2.35
N ASN A 71 -22.61 23.96 -1.30
CA ASN A 71 -22.87 24.34 0.09
C ASN A 71 -21.61 24.28 0.97
N LEU A 72 -20.93 25.42 1.12
CA LEU A 72 -19.71 25.53 1.95
C LEU A 72 -19.92 25.19 3.43
N ARG A 73 -21.17 25.22 3.92
CA ARG A 73 -21.53 24.89 5.32
C ARG A 73 -21.91 23.42 5.52
N GLN A 74 -21.90 22.62 4.45
CA GLN A 74 -22.31 21.23 4.53
C GLN A 74 -21.34 20.42 5.37
N THR A 75 -21.88 19.63 6.31
CA THR A 75 -21.06 18.84 7.21
C THR A 75 -20.56 17.57 6.54
N VAL A 76 -19.43 17.03 7.02
CA VAL A 76 -18.88 15.73 6.58
C VAL A 76 -19.92 14.59 6.69
N ARG A 77 -20.86 14.70 7.63
CA ARG A 77 -21.93 13.71 7.82
C ARG A 77 -22.98 13.79 6.72
N GLU A 78 -23.32 14.99 6.27
CA GLU A 78 -24.31 15.19 5.20
C GLU A 78 -23.73 14.81 3.84
N THR A 79 -22.47 15.18 3.57
CA THR A 79 -21.80 14.78 2.33
C THR A 79 -21.58 13.26 2.25
N SER A 80 -21.27 12.61 3.38
CA SER A 80 -21.20 11.16 3.48
C SER A 80 -22.52 10.48 3.12
N ARG A 81 -23.66 11.05 3.56
CA ARG A 81 -24.99 10.53 3.19
C ARG A 81 -25.32 10.76 1.73
N ALA A 82 -24.99 11.94 1.20
CA ALA A 82 -25.27 12.28 -0.19
C ALA A 82 -24.49 11.43 -1.19
N LEU A 83 -23.24 11.10 -0.86
CA LEU A 83 -22.33 10.32 -1.70
C LEU A 83 -22.33 8.82 -1.33
N GLU A 84 -23.21 8.39 -0.42
CA GLU A 84 -23.30 7.00 0.08
C GLU A 84 -21.96 6.37 0.51
N VAL A 85 -21.06 7.20 1.06
CA VAL A 85 -19.71 6.78 1.46
C VAL A 85 -19.46 7.01 2.94
N SER A 86 -18.41 6.35 3.44
CA SER A 86 -17.99 6.54 4.82
C SER A 86 -17.50 7.97 5.08
N LYS A 87 -17.76 8.48 6.29
CA LYS A 87 -17.26 9.79 6.75
C LYS A 87 -15.73 9.90 6.66
N SER A 88 -15.02 8.79 6.89
CA SER A 88 -13.55 8.76 6.81
C SER A 88 -13.05 8.87 5.37
N SER A 89 -13.77 8.31 4.40
CA SER A 89 -13.51 8.53 2.97
C SER A 89 -13.64 10.01 2.62
N VAL A 90 -14.75 10.66 3.00
CA VAL A 90 -14.98 12.09 2.76
C VAL A 90 -13.87 12.94 3.37
N SER A 91 -13.53 12.72 4.65
CA SER A 91 -12.49 13.50 5.34
C SER A 91 -11.12 13.38 4.65
N ARG A 92 -10.75 12.16 4.21
CA ARG A 92 -9.50 11.93 3.47
C ARG A 92 -9.48 12.69 2.13
N HIS A 93 -10.59 12.69 1.41
CA HIS A 93 -10.69 13.34 0.10
C HIS A 93 -10.65 14.87 0.23
N LEU A 94 -11.34 15.43 1.24
CA LEU A 94 -11.25 16.86 1.55
C LEU A 94 -9.80 17.29 1.83
N GLN A 95 -9.05 16.50 2.60
CA GLN A 95 -7.62 16.76 2.85
C GLN A 95 -6.77 16.67 1.57
N GLN A 96 -7.08 15.74 0.65
CA GLN A 96 -6.39 15.65 -0.64
C GLN A 96 -6.69 16.89 -1.50
N ILE A 97 -7.94 17.33 -1.57
CA ILE A 97 -8.34 18.55 -2.30
C ILE A 97 -7.64 19.79 -1.71
N GLU A 98 -7.58 19.95 -0.39
CA GLU A 98 -6.87 21.06 0.26
C GLU A 98 -5.37 21.04 -0.04
N LYS A 99 -4.74 19.86 -0.05
CA LYS A 99 -3.33 19.72 -0.44
C LYS A 99 -3.08 20.14 -1.89
N THR A 100 -3.99 19.80 -2.81
CA THR A 100 -3.87 20.20 -4.23
C THR A 100 -4.05 21.69 -4.47
N LYS A 101 -4.62 22.45 -3.52
CA LYS A 101 -4.78 23.91 -3.63
C LYS A 101 -3.55 24.72 -3.17
N LYS A 102 -2.52 24.09 -2.59
CA LYS A 102 -1.36 24.77 -1.99
C LYS A 102 -0.15 24.91 -2.91
N LEU A 103 -0.34 24.92 -4.22
CA LEU A 103 0.74 25.12 -5.19
C LEU A 103 0.30 26.17 -6.23
N ASP A 104 0.36 27.43 -5.82
CA ASP A 104 0.55 28.63 -6.66
C ASP A 104 1.21 29.71 -5.79
#